data_AF-A0A529KXU0-F1
#
_entry.id   AF-A0A529KXU0-F1
#
_cell.length_a   1.000
_cell.length_b   1.000
_cell.length_c   1.000
_cell.angle_alpha   90.00
_cell.angle_beta   90.00
_cell.angle_gamma   90.00
#
_symmetry.space_group_name_H-M   'P 1'
#
loop_
_entity.id
_entity.type
_entity.pdbx_description
1 polymer ?
#
loop_
_entity_poly.entity_id
_entity_poly.type
_entity_poly.pdbx_seq_one_letter_code
_entity_poly.pdbx_strand_id
1 'polypeptide(L)'
;MAGFSQGGGVGLALSNWMIEGDPGADIWAMDVARYGDWATMAYTNAKVRENYSRRFSIRFPNEELPAGRPLKTTPLYDTLSAKGAQWGVAYGLEVPLWYAPEGVKDEFSWRRSSDFDHVAS
;
A
#
# COMPACT_ATOMS: atom_id res chain seq x y z
N MET A 1 10.81 11.92 -10.34
CA MET A 1 11.50 10.73 -9.80
C MET A 1 12.92 11.14 -9.41
N ALA A 2 13.47 10.48 -8.39
CA ALA A 2 14.65 10.88 -7.62
C ALA A 2 15.93 10.08 -8.00
N GLY A 3 16.01 9.56 -9.24
CA GLY A 3 17.13 8.71 -9.67
C GLY A 3 18.51 9.39 -9.54
N PHE A 4 18.54 10.72 -9.68
CA PHE A 4 19.75 11.50 -9.44
C PHE A 4 20.15 11.54 -7.96
N SER A 5 19.21 11.81 -7.05
CA SER A 5 19.51 11.96 -5.62
C SER A 5 19.63 10.64 -4.87
N GLN A 6 19.06 9.55 -5.38
CA GLN A 6 19.12 8.22 -4.75
C GLN A 6 20.17 7.29 -5.38
N GLY A 7 20.73 7.63 -6.55
CA GLY A 7 21.58 6.75 -7.32
C GLY A 7 22.82 6.24 -6.57
N GLY A 8 23.47 7.10 -5.76
CA GLY A 8 24.63 6.70 -4.97
C GLY A 8 24.30 5.62 -3.92
N GLY A 9 23.18 5.77 -3.21
CA GLY A 9 22.74 4.80 -2.20
C GLY A 9 22.32 3.45 -2.81
N VAL A 10 21.60 3.49 -3.94
CA VAL A 10 21.21 2.27 -4.66
C VAL A 10 22.44 1.51 -5.16
N GLY A 11 23.45 2.22 -5.68
CA GLY A 11 24.70 1.60 -6.13
C GLY A 11 25.44 0.88 -5.01
N LEU A 12 25.55 1.51 -3.84
CA LEU A 12 26.19 0.92 -2.66
C LEU A 12 25.45 -0.32 -2.16
N ALA A 13 24.12 -0.25 -2.03
CA ALA A 13 23.32 -1.38 -1.58
C ALA A 13 23.47 -2.58 -2.53
N LEU A 14 23.44 -2.33 -3.85
CA LEU A 14 23.61 -3.38 -4.86
C LEU A 14 25.03 -3.98 -4.84
N SER A 15 26.08 -3.16 -4.69
CA SER A 15 27.46 -3.69 -4.62
C SER A 15 27.67 -4.56 -3.39
N ASN A 16 27.17 -4.15 -2.23
CA ASN A 16 27.25 -4.95 -1.00
C ASN A 16 26.51 -6.27 -1.17
N TRP A 17 25.31 -6.23 -1.75
CA TRP A 17 24.52 -7.43 -1.96
C TRP A 17 25.24 -8.46 -2.85
N MET A 18 25.93 -8.01 -3.90
CA MET A 18 26.67 -8.90 -4.80
C MET A 18 27.91 -9.52 -4.14
N ILE A 19 28.58 -8.82 -3.22
CA ILE A 19 29.86 -9.24 -2.64
C ILE A 19 29.63 -10.04 -1.34
N GLU A 20 28.76 -9.53 -0.47
CA GLU A 20 28.55 -10.04 0.89
C GLU A 20 27.27 -10.88 1.03
N GLY A 21 26.40 -10.87 0.01
CA GLY A 21 25.09 -11.51 0.06
C GLY A 21 24.04 -10.72 0.86
N ASP A 22 24.42 -9.58 1.45
CA ASP A 22 23.54 -8.69 2.21
C ASP A 22 23.70 -7.23 1.74
N PRO A 23 22.62 -6.48 1.51
CA PRO A 23 22.68 -5.09 1.05
C PRO A 23 23.19 -4.10 2.12
N GLY A 24 23.31 -4.51 3.39
CA GLY A 24 23.76 -3.67 4.50
C GLY A 24 22.69 -2.74 5.09
N ALA A 25 21.46 -2.78 4.58
CA ALA A 25 20.31 -2.02 5.06
C ALA A 25 19.00 -2.76 4.71
N ASP A 26 17.91 -2.44 5.42
CA ASP A 26 16.58 -2.91 5.03
C ASP A 26 16.11 -2.20 3.76
N ILE A 27 16.10 -2.95 2.65
CA ILE A 27 15.69 -2.48 1.33
C ILE A 27 14.40 -3.15 0.84
N TRP A 28 13.63 -3.79 1.71
CA TRP A 28 12.40 -4.51 1.32
C TRP A 28 11.44 -3.64 0.48
N ALA A 29 11.34 -2.36 0.80
CA ALA A 29 10.50 -1.42 0.05
C ALA A 29 10.96 -1.18 -1.40
N MET A 30 12.20 -1.52 -1.75
CA MET A 30 12.79 -1.35 -3.08
C MET A 30 12.98 -2.68 -3.82
N ASP A 31 12.78 -3.81 -3.14
CA ASP A 31 12.91 -5.14 -3.73
C ASP A 31 11.87 -5.35 -4.85
N VAL A 32 12.28 -5.95 -5.95
CA VAL A 32 11.41 -6.32 -7.07
C VAL A 32 10.47 -7.48 -6.72
N ALA A 33 10.86 -8.35 -5.78
CA ALA A 33 10.10 -9.51 -5.32
C ALA A 33 8.83 -9.15 -4.52
N ARG A 34 8.67 -7.88 -4.13
CA ARG A 34 7.44 -7.38 -3.47
C ARG A 34 6.21 -7.41 -4.39
N TYR A 35 6.41 -7.60 -5.69
CA TYR A 35 5.36 -7.78 -6.67
C TYR A 35 5.27 -9.26 -7.09
N GLY A 36 4.13 -9.66 -7.63
CA GLY A 36 3.93 -10.99 -8.20
C GLY A 36 3.09 -10.91 -9.47
N ASP A 37 2.60 -12.05 -9.94
CA ASP A 37 1.84 -12.17 -11.21
C ASP A 37 0.58 -11.27 -11.27
N TRP A 38 0.13 -10.80 -10.11
CA TRP A 38 -1.00 -9.90 -9.97
C TRP A 38 -0.71 -8.46 -10.41
N ALA A 39 0.57 -8.04 -10.43
CA ALA A 39 0.99 -6.71 -10.82
C ALA A 39 1.02 -6.56 -12.35
N THR A 40 -0.12 -6.85 -12.99
CA THR A 40 -0.29 -6.82 -14.45
C THR A 40 -0.05 -5.41 -15.01
N MET A 41 0.11 -5.32 -16.33
CA MET A 41 0.32 -4.04 -17.01
C MET A 41 -0.85 -3.07 -16.79
N ALA A 42 -2.09 -3.59 -16.74
CA ALA A 42 -3.28 -2.78 -16.47
C ALA A 42 -3.26 -2.21 -15.04
N TYR A 43 -2.95 -3.04 -14.04
CA TYR A 43 -2.81 -2.60 -12.65
C TYR A 43 -1.70 -1.56 -12.50
N THR A 44 -0.53 -1.84 -13.08
CA THR A 44 0.63 -0.95 -13.04
C THR A 44 0.30 0.40 -13.69
N ASN A 45 -0.40 0.42 -14.83
CA ASN A 45 -0.80 1.66 -15.50
C ASN A 45 -1.69 2.53 -14.60
N ALA A 46 -2.70 1.92 -13.96
CA ALA A 46 -3.61 2.61 -13.05
C ALA A 46 -2.85 3.18 -11.83
N LYS A 47 -2.00 2.36 -11.20
CA LYS A 47 -1.23 2.78 -10.01
C LYS A 47 -0.18 3.85 -10.30
N VAL A 48 0.51 3.78 -11.44
CA VAL A 48 1.52 4.80 -11.80
C VAL A 48 0.85 6.15 -12.00
N ARG A 49 -0.32 6.21 -12.66
CA ARG A 49 -1.09 7.44 -12.83
C ARG A 49 -1.52 8.03 -11.49
N GLU A 50 -2.04 7.21 -10.59
CA GLU A 50 -2.44 7.62 -9.23
C GLU A 50 -1.26 8.14 -8.41
N ASN A 51 -0.12 7.45 -8.42
CA ASN A 51 1.07 7.92 -7.71
C ASN A 51 1.62 9.24 -8.28
N TYR A 52 1.58 9.38 -9.61
CA TYR A 52 2.07 10.60 -10.25
C TYR A 52 1.16 11.81 -9.98
N SER A 53 -0.16 11.64 -10.05
CA SER A 53 -1.11 12.72 -9.75
C SER A 53 -1.02 13.20 -8.30
N ARG A 54 -0.61 12.31 -7.40
CA ARG A 54 -0.48 12.55 -5.95
C ARG A 54 0.92 12.98 -5.49
N ARG A 55 1.84 13.25 -6.42
CA ARG A 55 3.27 13.47 -6.09
C ARG A 55 3.54 14.60 -5.08
N PHE A 56 2.66 15.60 -5.02
CA PHE A 56 2.76 16.73 -4.08
C PHE A 56 1.53 16.88 -3.18
N SER A 57 0.65 15.88 -3.16
CA SER A 57 -0.47 15.87 -2.22
C SER A 57 0.00 15.51 -0.82
N ILE A 58 -0.65 16.06 0.20
CA ILE A 58 -0.48 15.61 1.58
C ILE A 58 -0.97 14.16 1.67
N ARG A 59 -0.10 13.25 2.12
CA ARG A 59 -0.43 11.86 2.43
C ARG A 59 -0.75 11.76 3.91
N PHE A 60 -1.88 11.17 4.26
CA PHE A 60 -2.18 10.88 5.66
C PHE A 60 -1.71 9.47 6.05
N PRO A 61 -1.41 9.22 7.33
CA PRO A 61 -1.23 7.87 7.85
C PRO A 61 -2.46 7.00 7.53
N ASN A 62 -2.23 5.72 7.26
CA ASN A 62 -3.26 4.72 6.92
C ASN A 62 -4.09 5.03 5.66
N GLU A 63 -3.73 6.05 4.89
CA GLU A 63 -4.48 6.43 3.71
C GLU A 63 -4.36 5.39 2.58
N GLU A 64 -5.51 4.80 2.26
CA GLU A 64 -5.65 3.81 1.21
C GLU A 64 -5.91 4.42 -0.16
N LEU A 65 -5.34 3.78 -1.18
CA LEU A 65 -5.36 4.26 -2.56
C LEU A 65 -6.30 3.42 -3.45
N PRO A 66 -7.39 3.99 -4.01
CA PRO A 66 -8.44 3.22 -4.68
C PRO A 66 -8.06 2.75 -6.10
N ALA A 67 -7.09 3.36 -6.79
CA ALA A 67 -6.86 2.99 -8.18
C ALA A 67 -6.41 1.53 -8.32
N GLY A 68 -6.99 0.82 -9.28
CA GLY A 68 -6.71 -0.60 -9.54
C GLY A 68 -7.35 -1.57 -8.54
N ARG A 69 -8.30 -1.12 -7.72
CA ARG A 69 -9.03 -1.94 -6.74
C ARG A 69 -10.52 -2.08 -7.08
N PRO A 70 -11.17 -3.19 -6.72
CA PRO A 70 -10.57 -4.40 -6.12
C PRO A 70 -9.77 -5.21 -7.16
N LEU A 71 -8.68 -5.86 -6.71
CA LEU A 71 -7.84 -6.70 -7.59
C LEU A 71 -8.00 -8.20 -7.30
N LYS A 72 -7.66 -8.64 -6.08
CA LYS A 72 -7.94 -9.99 -5.59
C LYS A 72 -8.81 -9.90 -4.35
N THR A 73 -9.84 -10.73 -4.28
CA THR A 73 -10.77 -10.79 -3.16
C THR A 73 -10.85 -12.21 -2.60
N THR A 74 -11.21 -12.33 -1.34
CA THR A 74 -11.57 -13.62 -0.75
C THR A 74 -13.06 -13.92 -1.02
N PRO A 75 -13.51 -15.18 -0.93
CA PRO A 75 -14.94 -15.51 -1.07
C PRO A 75 -15.84 -14.80 -0.06
N LEU A 76 -15.28 -14.29 1.04
CA LEU A 76 -16.01 -13.54 2.06
C LEU A 76 -16.10 -12.04 1.76
N TYR A 77 -15.50 -11.55 0.67
CA TYR A 77 -15.41 -10.11 0.39
C TYR A 77 -16.78 -9.42 0.43
N ASP A 78 -17.79 -9.97 -0.25
CA ASP A 78 -19.13 -9.37 -0.25
C ASP A 78 -19.80 -9.43 1.13
N THR A 79 -19.58 -10.54 1.86
CA THR A 79 -20.14 -10.72 3.21
C THR A 79 -19.52 -9.74 4.21
N LEU A 80 -18.21 -9.52 4.13
CA LEU A 80 -17.49 -8.59 5.00
C LEU A 80 -17.78 -7.14 4.62
N SER A 81 -17.93 -6.85 3.33
CA SER A 81 -18.34 -5.53 2.85
C SER A 81 -19.74 -5.18 3.34
N ALA A 82 -20.68 -6.14 3.34
CA ALA A 82 -22.02 -5.96 3.90
C ALA A 82 -22.02 -5.70 5.42
N LYS A 83 -20.95 -6.09 6.13
CA LYS A 83 -20.73 -5.80 7.56
C LYS A 83 -19.96 -4.50 7.80
N GLY A 84 -19.72 -3.69 6.77
CA GLY A 84 -19.04 -2.39 6.89
C GLY A 84 -17.51 -2.46 6.83
N ALA A 85 -16.92 -3.55 6.30
CA ALA A 85 -15.47 -3.67 6.19
C ALA A 85 -14.85 -2.49 5.41
N GLN A 86 -13.92 -1.79 6.04
CA GLN A 86 -13.00 -0.88 5.37
C GLN A 86 -11.79 -1.67 4.89
N TRP A 87 -11.42 -1.49 3.62
CA TRP A 87 -10.49 -2.37 2.94
C TRP A 87 -9.12 -1.74 2.77
N GLY A 88 -8.08 -2.51 3.07
CA GLY A 88 -6.70 -2.26 2.68
C GLY A 88 -6.21 -3.31 1.68
N VAL A 89 -4.96 -3.18 1.22
CA VAL A 89 -4.35 -4.14 0.29
C VAL A 89 -3.07 -4.72 0.84
N ALA A 90 -2.99 -6.05 0.89
CA ALA A 90 -1.75 -6.78 1.14
C ALA A 90 -1.42 -7.67 -0.06
N TYR A 91 -0.30 -7.40 -0.74
CA TYR A 91 0.16 -8.19 -1.90
C TYR A 91 -0.92 -8.43 -2.99
N GLY A 92 -1.71 -7.37 -3.27
CA GLY A 92 -2.81 -7.39 -4.24
C GLY A 92 -4.12 -7.99 -3.73
N LEU A 93 -4.14 -8.57 -2.52
CA LEU A 93 -5.34 -9.08 -1.85
C LEU A 93 -6.01 -8.00 -1.01
N GLU A 94 -7.32 -7.87 -1.17
CA GLU A 94 -8.17 -7.05 -0.31
C GLU A 94 -8.26 -7.67 1.09
N VAL A 95 -7.82 -6.92 2.10
CA VAL A 95 -7.82 -7.33 3.51
C VAL A 95 -8.69 -6.35 4.31
N PRO A 96 -9.65 -6.83 5.12
CA PRO A 96 -10.43 -5.94 5.97
C PRO A 96 -9.53 -5.37 7.07
N LEU A 97 -9.46 -4.04 7.16
CA LEU A 97 -8.70 -3.33 8.19
C LEU A 97 -9.51 -3.20 9.48
N TRP A 98 -10.76 -2.77 9.35
CA TRP A 98 -11.72 -2.61 10.44
C TRP A 98 -13.15 -2.61 9.90
N TYR A 99 -14.15 -2.63 10.78
CA TYR A 99 -15.56 -2.64 10.39
C TYR A 99 -16.25 -1.35 10.85
N ALA A 100 -16.66 -0.53 9.89
CA ALA A 100 -17.33 0.74 10.15
C ALA A 100 -18.81 0.51 10.48
N PRO A 101 -19.32 1.11 11.58
CA PRO A 101 -20.75 1.21 11.83
C PRO A 101 -21.48 1.98 10.72
N GLU A 102 -22.80 1.83 10.66
CA GLU A 102 -23.62 2.52 9.65
C GLU A 102 -23.41 4.05 9.71
N GLY A 103 -23.06 4.65 8.57
CA GLY A 103 -22.81 6.09 8.45
C GLY A 103 -21.38 6.54 8.78
N VAL A 104 -20.52 5.68 9.31
CA VAL A 104 -19.11 6.00 9.57
C VAL A 104 -18.26 5.65 8.34
N LYS A 105 -17.29 6.50 8.02
CA LYS A 105 -16.32 6.32 6.93
C LYS A 105 -14.92 6.63 7.43
N ASP A 106 -13.91 6.20 6.67
CA ASP A 106 -12.52 6.56 6.92
C ASP A 106 -12.31 8.08 6.79
N GLU A 107 -11.98 8.72 7.91
CA GLU A 107 -11.48 10.09 7.95
C GLU A 107 -10.03 10.07 8.45
N PHE A 108 -9.09 10.23 7.52
CA PHE A 108 -7.67 10.17 7.82
C PHE A 108 -7.19 11.43 8.56
N SER A 109 -6.33 11.21 9.54
CA SER A 109 -5.80 12.25 10.41
C SER A 109 -4.34 11.98 10.75
N TRP A 110 -3.61 13.03 11.13
CA TRP A 110 -2.28 12.89 11.74
C TRP A 110 -2.34 12.45 13.20
N ARG A 111 -3.55 12.35 13.76
CA ARG A 111 -3.85 11.88 15.11
C ARG A 111 -4.80 10.68 15.01
N ARG A 112 -5.47 10.33 16.12
CA ARG A 112 -6.54 9.33 16.12
C ARG A 112 -7.58 9.68 15.06
N SER A 113 -7.80 8.75 14.14
CA SER A 113 -8.80 8.82 13.07
C SER A 113 -10.12 8.17 13.53
N SER A 114 -11.11 8.20 12.64
CA SER A 114 -12.46 7.67 12.86
C SER A 114 -12.51 6.20 13.28
N ASP A 115 -11.48 5.42 13.00
CA ASP A 115 -11.35 4.00 13.33
C ASP A 115 -11.02 3.74 14.82
N PHE A 116 -10.43 4.71 15.54
CA PHE A 116 -9.85 4.48 16.86
C PHE A 116 -10.85 3.93 17.89
N ASP A 117 -12.06 4.50 17.94
CA ASP A 117 -13.10 4.09 18.90
C ASP A 117 -13.76 2.76 18.51
N HIS A 118 -13.60 2.32 17.26
CA HIS A 118 -14.27 1.14 16.70
C HIS A 118 -13.38 -0.11 16.65
N VAL A 119 -12.06 0.06 16.63
CA VAL A 119 -11.09 -1.07 16.64
C VAL A 119 -10.84 -1.59 18.06
N ALA A 120 -11.05 -0.75 19.08
CA ALA A 120 -10.78 -1.09 20.48
C ALA A 120 -11.90 -1.90 21.18
N SER A 121 -13.11 -1.91 20.62
CA SER A 121 -14.29 -2.61 21.17
C SER A 121 -14.40 -4.04 20.69
#